data_AF-A0A1G6VVU2-F1
#
_entry.id   AF-A0A1G6VVU2-F1
#
_cell.length_a   1.000
_cell.length_b   1.000
_cell.length_c   1.000
_cell.angle_alpha   90.00
_cell.angle_beta   90.00
_cell.angle_gamma   90.00
#
_symmetry.space_group_name_H-M   'P 1'
#
loop_
_entity.id
_entity.type
_entity.pdbx_description
1 polymer ?
#
loop_
_entity_poly.entity_id
_entity_poly.type
_entity_poly.pdbx_seq_one_letter_code
_entity_poly.pdbx_strand_id
1 'polypeptide(L)'
;MPFYRLKTGFVHIKGSKLPKPCAARLQTEGSEQVCGAWSVFLCDGPAEGRSTCDAPLCEAHARQIGSNRHLCPPCHLQHRDADPQRGLFTSLV
;
A
#
# COMPACT_ATOMS: atom_id res chain seq x y z
N MET A 1 3.63 -18.77 8.52
CA MET A 1 5.03 -18.31 8.53
C MET A 1 5.23 -17.44 7.29
N PRO A 2 5.75 -16.21 7.40
CA PRO A 2 5.74 -15.26 6.29
C PRO A 2 6.84 -15.57 5.26
N PHE A 3 6.46 -15.51 3.98
CA PHE A 3 7.39 -15.47 2.87
C PHE A 3 7.66 -14.02 2.50
N TYR A 4 8.93 -13.66 2.33
CA TYR A 4 9.33 -12.35 1.87
C TYR A 4 9.90 -12.43 0.46
N ARG A 5 9.55 -11.45 -0.38
CA ARG A 5 10.14 -11.27 -1.70
C ARG A 5 11.28 -10.25 -1.58
N LEU A 6 12.51 -10.72 -1.74
CA LEU A 6 13.71 -9.90 -1.83
C LEU A 6 14.19 -9.85 -3.29
N LYS A 7 15.11 -8.92 -3.61
CA LYS A 7 15.71 -8.82 -4.97
C LYS A 7 16.39 -10.12 -5.42
N THR A 8 16.86 -10.93 -4.46
CA THR A 8 17.54 -12.21 -4.67
C THR A 8 16.61 -13.41 -4.76
N GLY A 9 15.30 -13.25 -4.53
CA GLY A 9 14.31 -14.32 -4.57
C GLY A 9 13.35 -14.32 -3.39
N PHE A 10 12.61 -15.42 -3.23
CA PHE A 10 11.71 -15.61 -2.10
C PHE A 10 12.45 -16.24 -0.93
N VAL A 11 12.39 -15.60 0.23
CA VAL A 11 13.01 -16.11 1.46
C VAL A 11 11.93 -16.39 2.49
N HIS A 12 11.94 -17.61 2.98
CA HIS A 12 11.13 -18.02 4.13
C HIS A 12 11.91 -17.78 5.40
N ILE A 13 11.42 -16.91 6.28
CA ILE A 13 12.13 -16.53 7.51
C ILE A 13 11.33 -17.04 8.71
N LYS A 14 11.99 -17.82 9.56
CA LYS A 14 11.41 -18.32 10.81
C LYS A 14 11.76 -17.35 11.95
N GLY A 15 10.74 -16.72 12.54
CA GLY A 15 10.90 -15.81 13.67
C GLY A 15 9.56 -15.42 14.28
N SER A 16 9.56 -15.04 15.55
CA SER A 16 8.36 -14.73 16.34
C SER A 16 7.99 -13.23 16.34
N LYS A 17 8.88 -12.34 15.91
CA LYS A 17 8.68 -10.87 15.86
C LYS A 17 9.04 -10.29 14.49
N LEU A 18 8.64 -10.96 13.43
CA LEU A 18 8.88 -10.49 12.07
C LEU A 18 7.73 -9.58 11.61
N PRO A 19 8.01 -8.43 10.97
CA PRO A 19 6.97 -7.56 10.45
C PRO A 19 6.20 -8.28 9.35
N LYS A 20 4.91 -8.03 9.22
CA LYS A 20 4.10 -8.69 8.18
C LYS A 20 4.66 -8.32 6.78
N PRO A 21 4.61 -9.22 5.79
CA PRO A 21 5.01 -8.87 4.44
C PRO A 21 4.06 -7.82 3.85
N CYS A 22 4.55 -7.01 2.93
CA CYS A 22 3.77 -6.00 2.25
C CYS A 22 2.60 -6.63 1.49
N ALA A 23 1.39 -6.16 1.78
CA ALA A 23 0.14 -6.68 1.22
C ALA A 23 -0.30 -5.95 -0.08
N ALA A 24 0.52 -5.04 -0.60
CA ALA A 24 0.22 -4.33 -1.84
C ALA A 24 0.12 -5.33 -3.01
N ARG A 25 -0.95 -5.19 -3.80
CA ARG A 25 -1.19 -6.00 -4.99
C ARG A 25 -0.71 -5.25 -6.23
N LEU A 26 0.06 -5.93 -7.06
CA LEU A 26 0.69 -5.43 -8.27
C LEU A 26 0.22 -6.26 -9.45
N GLN A 27 -0.25 -5.62 -10.50
CA GLN A 27 -0.47 -6.28 -11.77
C GLN A 27 0.85 -6.35 -12.53
N THR A 28 1.41 -7.56 -12.68
CA THR A 28 2.63 -7.80 -13.45
C THR A 28 2.31 -8.86 -14.50
N GLU A 29 2.50 -8.54 -15.79
CA GLU A 29 2.34 -9.47 -16.92
C GLU A 29 1.04 -10.29 -16.91
N GLY A 30 -0.09 -9.63 -16.65
CA GLY A 30 -1.42 -10.27 -16.65
C GLY A 30 -1.75 -11.08 -15.40
N SER A 31 -0.87 -11.10 -14.38
CA SER A 31 -1.11 -11.76 -13.09
C SER A 31 -1.11 -10.75 -11.94
N GLU A 32 -2.06 -10.91 -11.01
CA GLU A 32 -2.10 -10.15 -9.77
C GLU A 32 -1.12 -10.79 -8.77
N GLN A 33 -0.02 -10.09 -8.47
CA GLN A 33 1.00 -10.55 -7.55
C GLN A 33 1.02 -9.68 -6.29
N VAL A 34 1.27 -10.31 -5.14
CA VAL A 34 1.50 -9.57 -3.89
C VAL A 34 2.98 -9.17 -3.82
N CYS A 35 3.25 -7.94 -3.39
CA CYS A 35 4.60 -7.42 -3.26
C CYS A 35 5.47 -8.32 -2.36
N GLY A 36 5.00 -8.64 -1.15
CA GLY A 36 5.72 -9.54 -0.26
C GLY A 36 7.03 -8.98 0.32
N ALA A 37 7.39 -7.72 0.06
CA ALA A 37 8.57 -7.10 0.65
C ALA A 37 8.40 -6.87 2.16
N TRP A 38 9.49 -6.55 2.86
CA TRP A 38 9.43 -6.19 4.28
C TRP A 38 8.58 -4.93 4.49
N SER A 39 7.58 -5.00 5.36
CA SER A 39 6.78 -3.82 5.69
C SER A 39 7.43 -3.00 6.80
N VAL A 40 7.43 -1.69 6.63
CA VAL A 40 7.85 -0.71 7.65
C VAL A 40 6.76 0.32 7.95
N PHE A 41 5.71 0.37 7.13
CA PHE A 41 4.59 1.30 7.27
C PHE A 41 3.24 0.57 7.29
N LEU A 42 2.21 1.25 7.78
CA LEU A 42 0.82 0.80 7.76
C LEU A 42 -0.03 1.79 6.94
N CYS A 43 -1.07 1.27 6.29
CA CYS A 43 -2.02 2.10 5.55
C CYS A 43 -3.07 2.73 6.49
N ASP A 44 -3.16 4.05 6.49
CA ASP A 44 -4.14 4.84 7.24
C ASP A 44 -5.41 5.17 6.44
N GLY A 45 -5.56 4.57 5.25
CA GLY A 45 -6.72 4.83 4.38
C GLY A 45 -8.02 4.26 4.93
N PRO A 46 -9.18 4.79 4.52
CA PRO A 46 -10.47 4.22 4.89
C PRO A 46 -10.63 2.82 4.29
N ALA A 47 -11.25 1.90 5.04
CA ALA A 47 -11.56 0.56 4.57
C ALA A 47 -13.04 0.25 4.77
N GLU A 48 -13.66 -0.51 3.86
CA GLU A 48 -15.06 -0.90 4.01
C GLU A 48 -15.26 -1.68 5.31
N GLY A 49 -16.05 -1.12 6.24
CA GLY A 49 -16.32 -1.72 7.54
C GLY A 49 -15.25 -1.52 8.62
N ARG A 50 -14.18 -0.75 8.37
CA ARG A 50 -13.18 -0.36 9.40
C ARG A 50 -12.78 1.11 9.27
N SER A 51 -12.31 1.69 10.37
CA SER A 51 -11.77 3.07 10.36
C SER A 51 -10.51 3.20 9.50
N THR A 52 -9.68 2.15 9.45
CA THR A 52 -8.38 2.14 8.80
C THR A 52 -8.14 0.82 8.05
N CYS A 53 -7.40 0.91 6.95
CA CYS A 53 -7.02 -0.21 6.12
C CYS A 53 -5.99 -1.12 6.81
N ASP A 54 -5.08 -0.54 7.61
CA ASP A 54 -4.03 -1.21 8.39
C ASP A 54 -3.15 -2.16 7.56
N ALA A 55 -3.15 -2.02 6.23
CA ALA A 55 -2.40 -2.88 5.36
C ALA A 55 -0.89 -2.63 5.55
N PRO A 56 -0.07 -3.67 5.75
CA PRO A 56 1.37 -3.53 5.84
C PRO A 56 1.97 -3.12 4.49
N LEU A 57 2.80 -2.08 4.50
CA LEU A 57 3.40 -1.47 3.31
C LEU A 57 4.93 -1.41 3.45
N CYS A 58 5.62 -1.70 2.35
CA CYS A 58 7.03 -1.39 2.20
C CYS A 58 7.20 0.07 1.73
N GLU A 59 8.42 0.60 1.81
CA GLU A 59 8.72 1.99 1.43
C GLU A 59 8.31 2.34 -0.01
N ALA A 60 8.39 1.37 -0.93
CA ALA A 60 8.00 1.57 -2.33
C ALA A 60 6.48 1.72 -2.53
N HIS A 61 5.67 1.10 -1.66
CA HIS A 61 4.20 1.09 -1.77
C HIS A 61 3.52 1.99 -0.72
N ALA A 62 4.28 2.57 0.19
CA ALA A 62 3.79 3.54 1.16
C ALA A 62 3.86 4.94 0.57
N ARG A 63 2.70 5.51 0.24
CA ARG A 63 2.63 6.91 -0.19
C ARG A 63 2.35 7.81 1.00
N GLN A 64 3.32 8.64 1.35
CA GLN A 64 3.13 9.62 2.41
C GLN A 64 2.16 10.73 1.96
N ILE A 65 1.10 10.93 2.73
CA ILE A 65 0.09 12.00 2.51
C ILE A 65 0.13 13.07 3.61
N GLY A 66 0.88 12.83 4.68
CA GLY A 66 1.04 13.74 5.81
C GLY A 66 2.08 13.23 6.80
N SER A 67 2.26 13.95 7.91
CA SER A 67 3.14 13.52 9.00
C SER A 67 2.65 12.19 9.58
N ASN A 68 3.48 11.14 9.50
CA ASN A 68 3.17 9.79 9.96
C ASN A 68 1.90 9.17 9.34
N ARG A 69 1.46 9.64 8.17
CA ARG A 69 0.29 9.08 7.47
C ARG A 69 0.68 8.54 6.10
N HIS A 70 0.42 7.26 5.89
CA HIS A 70 0.75 6.58 4.65
C HIS A 70 -0.49 5.90 4.06
N LEU A 71 -0.64 5.98 2.75
CA LEU A 71 -1.68 5.28 2.02
C LEU A 71 -1.07 4.18 1.15
N CYS A 72 -1.79 3.06 1.05
CA CYS A 72 -1.52 2.03 0.06
C CYS A 72 -1.97 2.51 -1.33
N PRO A 73 -1.49 1.89 -2.42
CA PRO A 73 -1.87 2.28 -3.78
C PRO A 73 -3.39 2.40 -4.02
N PRO A 74 -4.25 1.45 -3.61
CA PRO A 74 -5.69 1.59 -3.83
C PRO A 74 -6.32 2.71 -2.99
N CYS A 75 -5.97 2.84 -1.70
CA CYS A 75 -6.48 3.94 -0.88
C CYS A 75 -5.98 5.31 -1.37
N HIS A 76 -4.77 5.38 -1.92
CA HIS A 76 -4.25 6.61 -2.52
C HIS A 76 -5.02 6.99 -3.79
N LEU A 77 -5.39 6.02 -4.64
CA LEU A 77 -6.25 6.28 -5.80
C LEU A 77 -7.61 6.82 -5.36
N GLN A 78 -8.26 6.18 -4.39
CA GLN A 78 -9.53 6.66 -3.83
C GLN A 78 -9.41 8.05 -3.21
N HIS A 79 -8.36 8.30 -2.43
CA HIS A 79 -8.11 9.63 -1.84
C HIS A 79 -7.90 10.70 -2.92
N ARG A 80 -7.20 10.36 -4.01
CA ARG A 80 -6.97 11.28 -5.12
C ARG A 80 -8.25 11.60 -5.90
N ASP A 81 -9.15 10.63 -6.03
CA ASP A 81 -10.43 10.82 -6.72
C ASP A 81 -11.48 11.51 -5.84
N ALA A 82 -11.34 11.39 -4.50
CA ALA A 82 -12.16 12.11 -3.53
C ALA A 82 -11.75 13.58 -3.34
N ASP A 83 -10.59 14.01 -3.85
CA ASP A 83 -10.14 15.40 -3.74
C ASP A 83 -10.95 16.31 -4.70
N PRO A 84 -11.83 17.18 -4.18
CA PRO A 84 -12.74 17.98 -5.00
C PRO A 84 -12.04 19.07 -5.83
N GLN A 85 -10.75 19.33 -5.59
CA GLN A 85 -10.01 20.40 -6.28
C GLN A 85 -9.67 20.08 -7.74
N ARG A 86 -9.88 18.84 -8.21
CA ARG A 86 -9.70 18.48 -9.63
C ARG A 86 -10.69 19.15 -10.58
N GLY A 87 -11.84 19.61 -10.08
CA GLY A 87 -12.84 20.31 -10.90
C GLY A 87 -12.49 21.74 -11.28
N LEU A 88 -11.48 22.36 -10.64
CA LEU A 88 -11.18 23.78 -10.83
C LEU A 88 -10.56 24.11 -12.20
N PHE A 89 -9.94 23.13 -12.87
CA PHE A 89 -9.31 23.32 -14.19
C PHE A 89 -10.16 22.82 -15.36
N THR A 90 -11.28 22.14 -15.11
CA THR A 90 -12.23 21.70 -16.15
C THR A 90 -13.32 22.73 -16.46
N SER A 91 -13.38 23.84 -15.73
CA SER A 91 -14.38 24.91 -15.90
C SER A 91 -13.87 26.16 -16.60
N LEU A 92 -12.62 26.15 -17.12
CA LEU A 92 -12.07 27.23 -17.93
C LEU A 92 -12.20 26.89 -19.42
N VAL A 93 -13.44 26.86 -19.93
CA VAL A 93 -13.75 26.94 -21.37
C VAL A 93 -14.91 27.89 -21.56
#